data_AF-A0A1E4JVE4-F1
#
_entry.id   AF-A0A1E4JVE4-F1
#
_cell.length_a   1.000
_cell.length_b   1.000
_cell.length_c   1.000
_cell.angle_alpha   90.00
_cell.angle_beta   90.00
_cell.angle_gamma   90.00
#
_symmetry.space_group_name_H-M   'P 1'
#
loop_
_entity.id
_entity.type
_entity.pdbx_description
1 polymer ?
#
loop_
_entity_poly.entity_id
_entity_poly.type
_entity_poly.pdbx_seq_one_letter_code
_entity_poly.pdbx_strand_id
1 'polypeptide(L)'
;MAGTEFYARLREERLRLELSRERAAEIAGVSPRTVRRWETEIPMPVDALIALAGQGYDAQYVCTGQRSANRRGRGLRGTREMPEAYTPEEIDWIVRLRRLRPAEREQAKAMLDVLVPRRRRKLR
;
A
#
# COMPACT_ATOMS: atom_id res chain seq x y z
N MET A 1 -19.55 19.27 -2.66
CA MET A 1 -20.20 17.95 -2.49
C MET A 1 -19.12 16.87 -2.38
N ALA A 2 -18.47 16.71 -1.23
CA ALA A 2 -17.30 15.81 -1.11
C ALA A 2 -17.67 14.33 -0.77
N GLY A 3 -18.89 14.08 -0.27
CA GLY A 3 -19.32 12.75 0.17
C GLY A 3 -19.59 11.75 -0.96
N THR A 4 -20.13 12.23 -2.09
CA THR A 4 -20.47 11.39 -3.26
C THR A 4 -19.22 10.82 -3.95
N GLU A 5 -18.13 11.58 -3.93
CA GLU A 5 -16.88 11.16 -4.56
C GLU A 5 -16.19 10.03 -3.78
N PHE A 6 -16.38 9.95 -2.45
CA PHE A 6 -15.82 8.86 -1.64
C PHE A 6 -16.38 7.50 -2.08
N TYR A 7 -17.71 7.42 -2.23
CA TYR A 7 -18.41 6.20 -2.67
C TYR A 7 -17.96 5.76 -4.07
N ALA A 8 -17.80 6.73 -4.98
CA ALA A 8 -17.29 6.47 -6.32
C ALA A 8 -15.86 5.92 -6.29
N ARG A 9 -14.97 6.50 -5.49
CA ARG A 9 -13.57 6.05 -5.37
C ARG A 9 -13.44 4.65 -4.77
N LEU A 10 -14.33 4.25 -3.84
CA LEU A 10 -14.40 2.87 -3.36
C LEU A 10 -14.70 1.88 -4.48
N ARG A 11 -15.68 2.21 -5.33
CA ARG A 11 -16.05 1.40 -6.49
C ARG A 11 -14.91 1.34 -7.52
N GLU A 12 -14.29 2.48 -7.80
CA GLU A 12 -13.15 2.55 -8.72
C GLU A 12 -11.99 1.68 -8.26
N GLU A 13 -11.65 1.70 -6.96
CA GLU A 13 -10.59 0.85 -6.43
C GLU A 13 -10.93 -0.63 -6.51
N ARG A 14 -12.19 -1.01 -6.27
CA ARG A 14 -12.64 -2.39 -6.46
C ARG A 14 -12.44 -2.85 -7.90
N LEU A 15 -12.90 -2.04 -8.85
CA LEU A 15 -12.82 -2.34 -10.28
C LEU A 15 -11.38 -2.34 -10.78
N ARG A 16 -10.53 -1.44 -10.28
CA ARG A 16 -9.09 -1.42 -10.57
C ARG A 16 -8.38 -2.71 -10.17
N LEU A 17 -8.87 -3.36 -9.11
CA LEU A 17 -8.35 -4.63 -8.60
C LEU A 17 -9.07 -5.85 -9.19
N GLU A 18 -9.98 -5.65 -10.16
CA GLU A 18 -10.78 -6.71 -10.77
C GLU A 18 -11.58 -7.55 -9.75
N LEU A 19 -11.89 -6.97 -8.59
CA LEU A 19 -12.63 -7.67 -7.55
C LEU A 19 -14.14 -7.59 -7.82
N SER A 20 -14.81 -8.73 -7.71
CA SER A 20 -16.27 -8.76 -7.63
C SER A 20 -16.74 -8.18 -6.28
N ARG A 21 -18.02 -7.80 -6.18
CA ARG A 21 -18.58 -7.34 -4.89
C ARG A 21 -18.61 -8.47 -3.88
N GLU A 22 -18.81 -9.69 -4.35
CA GLU A 22 -18.84 -10.92 -3.57
C GLU A 22 -17.48 -11.16 -2.92
N ARG A 23 -16.40 -11.03 -3.70
CA ARG A 23 -15.04 -11.18 -3.18
C ARG A 23 -14.68 -10.08 -2.18
N ALA A 24 -15.04 -8.83 -2.48
CA ALA A 24 -14.82 -7.72 -1.55
C ALA A 24 -15.62 -7.91 -0.24
N ALA A 25 -16.83 -8.47 -0.33
CA ALA A 25 -17.66 -8.76 0.83
C ALA A 25 -17.06 -9.87 1.71
N GLU A 26 -16.54 -10.93 1.09
CA GLU A 26 -15.83 -12.02 1.77
C GLU A 26 -14.59 -11.49 2.52
N ILE A 27 -13.78 -10.65 1.88
CA ILE A 27 -12.58 -10.02 2.49
C ILE A 27 -12.98 -9.17 3.71
N ALA A 28 -14.08 -8.42 3.61
CA ALA A 28 -14.54 -7.53 4.65
C ALA A 28 -15.46 -8.20 5.69
N GLY A 29 -15.78 -9.50 5.55
CA GLY A 29 -16.66 -10.23 6.47
C GLY A 29 -18.10 -9.73 6.47
N VAL A 30 -18.62 -9.24 5.34
CA VAL A 30 -19.98 -8.67 5.22
C VAL A 30 -20.75 -9.28 4.05
N SER A 31 -21.99 -8.81 3.83
CA SER A 31 -22.78 -9.18 2.66
C SER A 31 -22.40 -8.38 1.40
N PRO A 32 -22.57 -8.93 0.17
CA PRO A 32 -22.37 -8.18 -1.08
C PRO A 32 -23.28 -6.95 -1.20
N ARG A 33 -24.48 -7.00 -0.58
CA ARG A 33 -25.41 -5.86 -0.49
C ARG A 33 -24.79 -4.72 0.33
N THR A 34 -24.07 -5.04 1.41
CA THR A 34 -23.37 -4.04 2.22
C THR A 34 -22.30 -3.33 1.41
N VAL A 35 -21.50 -4.07 0.63
CA VAL A 35 -20.49 -3.50 -0.27
C VAL A 35 -21.13 -2.58 -1.31
N ARG A 36 -22.25 -3.01 -1.93
CA ARG A 36 -22.99 -2.14 -2.86
C ARG A 36 -23.40 -0.82 -2.21
N ARG A 37 -23.91 -0.85 -0.97
CA ARG A 37 -24.32 0.37 -0.26
C ARG A 37 -23.13 1.26 0.08
N TRP A 38 -21.96 0.71 0.39
CA TRP A 38 -20.73 1.50 0.56
C TRP A 38 -20.33 2.26 -0.71
N GLU A 39 -20.61 1.68 -1.87
CA GLU A 39 -20.30 2.27 -3.17
C GLU A 39 -21.34 3.31 -3.64
N THR A 40 -22.45 3.51 -2.92
CA THR A 40 -23.56 4.36 -3.40
C THR A 40 -24.19 5.27 -2.36
N GLU A 41 -24.26 4.86 -1.10
CA GLU A 41 -25.23 5.43 -0.15
C GLU A 41 -24.66 5.67 1.24
N ILE A 42 -23.93 4.70 1.80
CA ILE A 42 -23.56 4.69 3.22
C ILE A 42 -22.04 4.70 3.39
N PRO A 43 -21.51 5.33 4.45
CA PRO A 43 -20.09 5.26 4.76
C PRO A 43 -19.64 3.82 5.06
N MET A 44 -18.40 3.52 4.64
CA MET A 44 -17.71 2.28 4.97
C MET A 44 -17.02 2.41 6.34
N PRO A 45 -17.13 1.41 7.24
CA PRO A 45 -16.33 1.35 8.46
C PRO A 45 -14.83 1.25 8.16
N VAL A 46 -13.99 1.90 8.99
CA VAL A 46 -12.53 1.89 8.79
C VAL A 46 -11.94 0.47 8.83
N ASP A 47 -12.46 -0.43 9.66
CA ASP A 47 -11.97 -1.81 9.74
C ASP A 47 -12.15 -2.59 8.43
N ALA A 48 -13.25 -2.35 7.72
CA ALA A 48 -13.47 -2.92 6.38
C ALA A 48 -12.47 -2.35 5.36
N LEU A 49 -12.16 -1.05 5.45
CA LEU A 49 -11.15 -0.43 4.60
C LEU A 49 -9.74 -0.99 4.88
N ILE A 50 -9.41 -1.29 6.14
CA ILE A 50 -8.15 -1.93 6.52
C ILE A 50 -8.03 -3.32 5.89
N ALA A 51 -9.08 -4.14 5.99
CA ALA A 51 -9.10 -5.47 5.39
C ALA A 51 -8.92 -5.42 3.85
N LEU A 52 -9.65 -4.52 3.18
CA LEU A 52 -9.54 -4.29 1.74
C LEU A 52 -8.18 -3.70 1.33
N ALA A 53 -7.57 -2.84 2.16
CA ALA A 53 -6.23 -2.31 1.93
C ALA A 53 -5.17 -3.42 1.97
N GLY A 54 -5.37 -4.45 2.81
CA GLY A 54 -4.57 -5.68 2.79
C GLY A 54 -4.59 -6.40 1.43
N GLN A 55 -5.66 -6.23 0.65
CA GLN A 55 -5.81 -6.78 -0.71
C GLN A 55 -5.42 -5.79 -1.81
N GLY A 56 -4.85 -4.64 -1.44
CA GLY A 56 -4.29 -3.68 -2.39
C GLY A 56 -5.19 -2.49 -2.72
N TYR A 57 -6.29 -2.28 -1.99
CA TYR A 57 -7.00 -0.99 -2.04
C TYR A 57 -6.06 0.14 -1.63
N ASP A 58 -6.15 1.27 -2.34
CA ASP A 58 -5.44 2.48 -1.98
C ASP A 58 -6.29 3.31 -1.00
N ALA A 59 -6.13 3.06 0.29
CA ALA A 59 -6.89 3.75 1.34
C ALA A 59 -6.72 5.29 1.29
N GLN A 60 -5.53 5.79 0.91
CA GLN A 60 -5.31 7.22 0.72
C GLN A 60 -6.18 7.75 -0.41
N TYR A 61 -6.22 7.05 -1.55
CA TYR A 61 -7.03 7.46 -2.68
C TYR A 61 -8.52 7.47 -2.33
N VAL A 62 -9.02 6.42 -1.68
CA VAL A 62 -10.42 6.34 -1.25
C VAL A 62 -10.80 7.56 -0.40
N CYS A 63 -10.01 7.85 0.64
CA CYS A 63 -10.30 8.93 1.58
C CYS A 63 -10.09 10.34 1.00
N THR A 64 -9.05 10.53 0.18
CA THR A 64 -8.55 11.88 -0.18
C THR A 64 -8.65 12.22 -1.67
N GLY A 65 -8.89 11.24 -2.54
CA GLY A 65 -8.78 11.39 -4.00
C GLY A 65 -7.34 11.41 -4.52
N GLN A 66 -6.33 11.46 -3.64
CA GLN A 66 -4.92 11.44 -4.04
C GLN A 66 -4.37 10.01 -3.98
N ARG A 67 -3.75 9.58 -5.09
CA ARG A 67 -3.18 8.24 -5.23
C ARG A 67 -1.89 8.13 -4.40
N SER A 68 -1.75 7.06 -3.62
CA SER A 68 -0.55 6.87 -2.79
C SER A 68 0.68 6.59 -3.65
N ALA A 69 1.80 7.27 -3.34
CA ALA A 69 3.08 7.03 -3.99
C ALA A 69 3.59 5.58 -3.77
N ASN A 70 3.15 4.97 -2.68
CA ASN A 70 3.53 3.61 -2.28
C ASN A 70 2.75 2.51 -3.03
N ARG A 71 1.81 2.86 -3.92
CA ARG A 71 1.05 1.90 -4.75
C ARG A 71 1.93 0.91 -5.51
N ARG A 72 3.10 1.36 -5.96
CA ARG A 72 4.04 0.55 -6.75
C ARG A 72 4.74 -0.57 -5.93
N GLY A 73 4.50 -0.63 -4.62
CA GLY A 73 5.21 -1.51 -3.70
C GLY A 73 4.57 -2.88 -3.43
N ARG A 74 3.23 -3.00 -3.44
CA ARG A 74 2.54 -4.19 -2.88
C ARG A 74 2.08 -5.24 -3.91
N GLY A 75 1.95 -4.89 -5.19
CA GLY A 75 1.56 -5.85 -6.24
C GLY A 75 2.71 -6.77 -6.71
N LEU A 76 3.96 -6.48 -6.32
CA LEU A 76 5.16 -7.21 -6.73
C LEU A 76 6.19 -7.16 -5.60
N ARG A 77 5.92 -7.85 -4.50
CA ARG A 77 6.93 -8.26 -3.50
C ARG A 77 6.18 -9.04 -2.44
N GLY A 78 6.53 -10.33 -2.28
CA GLY A 78 6.21 -11.04 -1.04
C GLY A 78 6.56 -10.14 0.12
N THR A 79 5.70 -10.14 1.16
CA THR A 79 5.86 -9.43 2.42
C THR A 79 7.32 -9.06 2.66
N ARG A 80 7.71 -7.85 2.24
CA ARG A 80 9.02 -7.34 2.63
C ARG A 80 8.81 -7.16 4.12
N GLU A 81 9.36 -8.05 4.93
CA GLU A 81 9.41 -7.89 6.37
C GLU A 81 10.06 -6.53 6.59
N MET A 82 9.21 -5.53 6.76
CA MET A 82 9.62 -4.24 7.25
C MET A 82 9.61 -4.43 8.75
N PRO A 83 10.73 -4.16 9.44
CA PRO A 83 10.71 -4.18 10.89
C PRO A 83 9.57 -3.28 11.37
N GLU A 84 8.82 -3.73 12.37
CA GLU A 84 7.67 -3.00 12.91
C GLU A 84 8.04 -1.57 13.34
N ALA A 85 9.30 -1.40 13.78
CA ALA A 85 9.94 -0.12 14.00
C ALA A 85 11.45 -0.20 13.71
N TYR A 86 12.04 0.91 13.27
CA TYR A 86 13.49 1.06 13.21
C TYR A 86 14.05 1.36 14.60
N THR A 87 15.20 0.76 14.93
CA THR A 87 15.98 1.12 16.12
C THR A 87 16.50 2.56 16.03
N PRO A 88 16.83 3.21 17.16
CA PRO A 88 17.43 4.55 17.15
C PRO A 88 18.70 4.65 16.29
N GLU A 89 19.52 3.60 16.27
CA GLU A 89 20.73 3.53 15.44
C GLU A 89 20.40 3.50 13.94
N GLU A 90 19.45 2.67 13.52
CA GLU A 90 19.00 2.62 12.13
C GLU A 90 18.37 3.94 11.68
N ILE A 91 17.62 4.61 12.58
CA ILE A 91 17.07 5.94 12.32
C ILE A 91 18.20 6.95 12.09
N ASP A 92 19.24 6.95 12.94
CA ASP A 92 20.41 7.82 12.75
C ASP A 92 21.09 7.57 11.40
N TRP A 93 21.25 6.32 10.99
CA TRP A 93 21.80 5.98 9.67
C TRP A 93 20.93 6.54 8.52
N ILE A 94 19.61 6.41 8.61
CA ILE A 94 18.67 6.98 7.63
C ILE A 94 18.81 8.51 7.56
N VAL A 95 18.96 9.18 8.70
CA VAL A 95 19.14 10.64 8.76
C VAL A 95 20.47 11.04 8.13
N ARG A 96 21.56 10.33 8.42
CA ARG A 96 22.89 10.57 7.81
C ARG A 96 22.84 10.41 6.30
N LEU A 97 22.17 9.37 5.80
CA LEU A 97 22.00 9.13 4.36
C LEU A 97 21.39 10.34 3.64
N ARG A 98 20.43 11.03 4.27
CA ARG A 98 19.79 12.23 3.69
C ARG A 98 20.75 13.41 3.55
N ARG A 99 21.80 13.48 4.37
CA ARG A 99 22.82 14.54 4.32
C ARG A 99 23.88 14.32 3.24
N LEU A 100 24.03 13.09 2.76
CA LEU A 100 24.99 12.75 1.71
C LEU A 100 24.64 13.41 0.37
N ARG A 101 25.68 13.81 -0.38
CA ARG A 101 25.61 14.26 -1.77
C ARG A 101 25.25 13.09 -2.70
N PRO A 102 24.72 13.34 -3.91
CA PRO A 102 24.34 12.27 -4.84
C PRO A 102 25.45 11.24 -5.10
N ALA A 103 26.70 11.68 -5.31
CA ALA A 103 27.84 10.79 -5.54
C ALA A 103 28.16 9.89 -4.33
N GLU A 104 28.08 10.44 -3.11
CA GLU A 104 28.32 9.71 -1.87
C GLU A 104 27.22 8.67 -1.60
N ARG A 105 25.97 8.99 -1.96
CA ARG A 105 24.86 8.02 -1.87
C ARG A 105 25.05 6.83 -2.82
N GLU A 106 25.52 7.08 -4.04
CA GLU A 106 25.83 5.99 -4.98
C GLU A 106 27.00 5.13 -4.49
N GLN A 107 28.03 5.74 -3.88
CA GLN A 107 29.11 4.99 -3.24
C GLN A 107 28.62 4.13 -2.07
N ALA A 108 27.80 4.70 -1.18
CA ALA A 108 27.21 3.96 -0.05
C ALA A 108 26.32 2.80 -0.54
N LYS A 109 25.52 3.03 -1.59
CA LYS A 109 24.69 2.01 -2.24
C LYS A 109 25.54 0.90 -2.85
N ALA A 110 26.64 1.23 -3.53
CA ALA A 110 27.55 0.23 -4.09
C ALA A 110 28.16 -0.65 -2.99
N MET A 111 28.59 -0.06 -1.87
CA MET A 111 29.08 -0.80 -0.71
C MET A 111 28.01 -1.73 -0.14
N LEU A 112 26.77 -1.24 0.00
CA LEU A 112 25.65 -2.07 0.47
C LEU A 112 25.34 -3.23 -0.48
N ASP A 113 25.36 -3.01 -1.79
CA ASP A 113 25.13 -4.07 -2.78
C ASP A 113 26.27 -5.12 -2.76
N VAL A 114 27.49 -4.76 -2.34
CA VAL A 114 28.61 -5.69 -2.11
C VAL A 114 28.42 -6.50 -0.83
N LEU A 115 28.13 -5.82 0.29
CA LEU A 115 27.99 -6.46 1.61
C LEU A 115 26.71 -7.29 1.73
N VAL A 116 25.65 -6.84 1.07
CA VAL A 116 24.33 -7.48 1.06
C VAL A 116 23.87 -7.65 -0.38
N PRO A 117 24.38 -8.66 -1.11
CA PRO A 117 24.00 -8.89 -2.49
C PRO A 117 22.49 -9.08 -2.63
N ARG A 118 21.90 -8.38 -3.59
CA ARG A 118 20.48 -8.60 -3.95
C ARG A 118 20.30 -10.06 -4.35
N ARG A 119 19.43 -10.80 -3.64
CA ARG A 119 19.09 -12.19 -4.00
C ARG A 119 18.78 -12.28 -5.49
N ARG A 120 19.61 -13.01 -6.25
CA ARG A 120 19.32 -13.33 -7.65
C ARG A 120 18.15 -14.31 -7.70
N ARG A 121 17.08 -13.94 -8.41
CA ARG A 121 15.93 -14.81 -8.66
C ARG A 121 16.40 -16.00 -9.51
N LYS A 122 16.27 -17.23 -9.01
CA LYS A 122 16.29 -18.41 -9.87
C LYS A 122 15.00 -18.36 -10.69
N LEU A 123 15.11 -18.14 -12.00
CA LEU A 123 14.03 -18.38 -12.94
C LEU A 123 13.75 -19.89 -12.92
N ARG A 124 12.57 -20.27 -12.45
CA ARG A 124 11.95 -21.57 -12.72
C ARG A 124 10.81 -21.32 -13.69
#